data_AF-A0A2D4LRH3-F1
#
_entry.id   AF-A0A2D4LRH3-F1
#
_cell.length_a   1.000
_cell.length_b   1.000
_cell.length_c   1.000
_cell.angle_alpha   90.00
_cell.angle_beta   90.00
_cell.angle_gamma   90.00
#
_symmetry.space_group_name_H-M   'P 1'
#
loop_
_entity.id
_entity.type
_entity.pdbx_description
1 polymer ?
#
loop_
_entity_poly.entity_id
_entity_poly.type
_entity_poly.pdbx_seq_one_letter_code
_entity_poly.pdbx_strand_id
1 'polypeptide(L)'
;IVCLQEVHIKKQHEYLLKQPKLGNLFVALTQTKKRGVALYIRDTITAKQIYTDDDGRTLMVEIIDNNNKILLIAIYAPNDNQEDFYRKLHAQIIKLDYTNIL
;
A
#
# COMPACT_ATOMS: atom_id res chain seq x y z
N ILE A 1 -6.86 -3.42 10.30
CA ILE A 1 -6.15 -2.85 9.13
C ILE A 1 -7.18 -2.04 8.35
N VAL A 2 -6.84 -0.83 7.93
CA VAL A 2 -7.73 0.03 7.13
C VAL A 2 -6.97 0.44 5.88
N CYS A 3 -7.56 0.21 4.71
CA CYS A 3 -7.01 0.60 3.42
C CYS A 3 -7.91 1.67 2.79
N LEU A 4 -7.31 2.77 2.35
CA LEU A 4 -7.97 3.85 1.62
C LEU A 4 -7.33 3.98 0.24
N GLN A 5 -8.15 4.06 -0.79
CA GLN A 5 -7.74 4.45 -2.15
C GLN A 5 -8.23 5.86 -2.47
N GLU A 6 -7.68 6.47 -3.51
CA GLU A 6 -8.05 7.82 -3.98
C GLU A 6 -7.94 8.91 -2.91
N VAL A 7 -6.93 8.83 -2.04
CA VAL A 7 -6.78 9.80 -0.95
C VAL A 7 -6.52 11.23 -1.45
N HIS A 8 -6.04 11.39 -2.68
CA HIS A 8 -5.86 12.69 -3.36
C HIS A 8 -5.02 13.72 -2.58
N ILE A 9 -4.13 13.21 -1.71
CA ILE A 9 -3.19 14.00 -0.93
C ILE A 9 -1.82 13.97 -1.61
N LYS A 10 -1.22 15.15 -1.78
CA LYS A 10 0.15 15.27 -2.29
C LYS A 10 1.12 14.70 -1.27
N LYS A 11 2.22 14.10 -1.73
CA LYS A 11 3.30 13.57 -0.89
C LYS A 11 3.81 14.59 0.14
N GLN A 12 4.00 15.86 -0.25
CA GLN A 12 4.39 16.94 0.66
C GLN A 12 3.38 17.20 1.81
N HIS A 13 2.15 16.72 1.71
CA HIS A 13 1.08 16.89 2.70
C HIS A 13 0.68 15.57 3.37
N GLU A 14 1.54 14.54 3.33
CA GLU A 14 1.31 13.24 3.98
C GLU A 14 0.92 13.37 5.47
N TYR A 15 1.40 14.41 6.16
CA TYR A 15 1.07 14.66 7.56
C TYR A 15 -0.44 14.78 7.83
N LEU A 16 -1.25 15.14 6.83
CA LEU A 16 -2.72 15.21 6.93
C LEU A 16 -3.37 13.84 7.12
N LEU A 17 -2.68 12.76 6.73
CA LEU A 17 -3.15 11.38 6.90
C LEU A 17 -2.82 10.81 8.27
N LYS A 18 -2.03 11.49 9.12
CA LYS A 18 -1.68 10.95 10.44
C LYS A 18 -2.92 10.85 11.32
N GLN A 19 -3.26 9.62 11.72
CA GLN A 19 -4.34 9.34 12.65
C GLN A 19 -3.84 8.34 13.71
N PRO A 20 -3.35 8.83 14.87
CA PRO A 20 -2.75 7.97 15.89
C PRO A 20 -3.66 6.84 16.39
N LYS A 21 -4.98 7.05 16.38
CA LYS A 21 -5.96 6.01 16.80
C LYS A 21 -6.02 4.80 15.87
N LEU A 22 -5.52 4.93 14.63
CA LEU A 22 -5.51 3.86 13.64
C LEU A 22 -4.17 3.10 13.57
N GLY A 23 -3.15 3.58 14.30
CA GLY A 23 -1.81 2.99 14.38
C GLY A 23 -0.85 3.53 13.31
N ASN A 24 0.10 2.69 12.92
CA ASN A 24 1.11 2.96 11.90
C ASN A 24 0.50 3.27 10.53
N LEU A 25 0.96 4.37 9.93
CA LEU A 25 0.57 4.83 8.59
C LEU A 25 1.64 4.42 7.56
N PHE A 26 1.20 3.79 6.48
CA PHE A 26 1.98 3.51 5.28
C PHE A 26 1.27 4.11 4.07
N VAL A 27 2.01 4.69 3.12
CA VAL A 27 1.38 5.39 1.99
C VAL A 27 2.13 5.19 0.67
N ALA A 28 1.38 5.23 -0.42
CA ALA A 28 1.89 5.47 -1.77
C ALA A 28 1.22 6.75 -2.30
N LEU A 29 1.95 7.87 -2.36
CA LEU A 29 1.41 9.19 -2.75
C LEU A 29 2.19 9.78 -3.93
N THR A 30 1.52 10.64 -4.70
CA THR A 30 2.14 11.37 -5.82
C THR A 30 2.39 12.84 -5.46
N GLN A 31 3.13 13.56 -6.31
CA GLN A 31 3.32 15.02 -6.16
C GLN A 31 2.06 15.84 -6.52
N THR A 32 1.04 15.19 -7.08
CA THR A 32 -0.22 15.82 -7.51
C THR A 32 -1.38 15.37 -6.63
N LYS A 33 -2.49 16.12 -6.61
CA LYS A 33 -3.72 15.71 -5.91
C LYS A 33 -4.53 14.70 -6.75
N LYS A 34 -3.90 13.60 -7.11
CA LYS A 34 -4.49 12.50 -7.87
C LYS A 34 -3.94 11.18 -7.35
N ARG A 35 -4.78 10.13 -7.43
CA ARG A 35 -4.43 8.78 -6.97
C ARG A 35 -4.08 8.79 -5.47
N GLY A 36 -3.34 7.79 -5.03
CA GLY A 36 -2.82 7.68 -3.69
C GLY A 36 -3.52 6.59 -2.91
N VAL A 37 -2.73 5.84 -2.16
CA VAL A 37 -3.18 4.77 -1.27
C VAL A 37 -2.62 5.02 0.12
N ALA A 38 -3.46 4.84 1.14
CA ALA A 38 -3.05 4.91 2.55
C ALA A 38 -3.49 3.64 3.28
N LEU A 39 -2.59 3.08 4.06
CA LEU A 39 -2.81 1.88 4.83
C LEU A 39 -2.50 2.17 6.30
N TYR A 40 -3.48 1.91 7.15
CA TYR A 40 -3.34 2.00 8.60
C TYR A 40 -3.33 0.60 9.21
N ILE A 41 -2.30 0.32 9.99
CA ILE A 41 -2.11 -0.95 10.67
C ILE A 41 -1.93 -0.67 12.16
N ARG A 42 -2.75 -1.34 13.00
CA ARG A 42 -2.66 -1.19 14.45
C ARG A 42 -1.24 -1.51 14.94
N ASP A 43 -0.76 -0.76 15.91
CA ASP A 43 0.61 -0.90 16.45
C ASP A 43 0.90 -2.27 17.07
N THR A 44 -0.15 -3.02 17.42
CA THR A 44 -0.06 -4.41 17.90
C THR A 44 0.31 -5.41 16.81
N ILE A 45 0.25 -5.02 15.53
CA ILE A 45 0.61 -5.85 14.39
C ILE A 45 1.99 -5.39 13.89
N THR A 46 2.96 -6.30 13.89
CA THR A 46 4.26 -6.01 13.28
C THR A 46 4.08 -5.85 11.78
N ALA A 47 4.47 -4.68 11.27
CA ALA A 47 4.30 -4.32 9.87
C ALA A 47 5.53 -3.60 9.32
N LYS A 48 5.90 -3.89 8.08
CA LYS A 48 7.05 -3.29 7.39
C LYS A 48 6.70 -3.01 5.93
N GLN A 49 6.90 -1.77 5.48
CA GLN A 49 6.78 -1.45 4.07
C GLN A 49 7.86 -2.17 3.26
N ILE A 50 7.43 -2.89 2.22
CA ILE A 50 8.31 -3.66 1.34
C ILE A 50 8.43 -2.99 -0.03
N TYR A 51 7.34 -2.42 -0.53
CA TYR A 51 7.30 -1.80 -1.84
C TYR A 51 6.27 -0.67 -1.91
N THR A 52 6.57 0.36 -2.70
CA THR A 52 5.62 1.36 -3.18
C THR A 52 5.98 1.68 -4.63
N ASP A 53 4.98 1.95 -5.46
CA ASP A 53 5.23 2.54 -6.78
C ASP A 53 5.32 4.07 -6.71
N ASP A 54 5.85 4.67 -7.78
CA ASP A 54 5.93 6.13 -7.93
C ASP A 54 4.59 6.75 -8.38
N ASP A 55 3.69 5.92 -8.91
CA ASP A 55 2.38 6.33 -9.42
C ASP A 55 1.32 6.51 -8.33
N GLY A 56 1.61 6.11 -7.08
CA GLY A 56 0.69 6.17 -5.95
C GLY A 56 -0.47 5.19 -6.08
N ARG A 57 -0.25 4.04 -6.71
CA ARG A 57 -1.28 3.02 -6.99
C ARG A 57 -1.03 1.70 -6.27
N THR A 58 0.20 1.41 -5.86
CA THR A 58 0.57 0.12 -5.27
C THR A 58 1.40 0.34 -4.02
N LEU A 59 0.94 -0.21 -2.91
CA LEU A 59 1.64 -0.24 -1.63
C LEU A 59 1.64 -1.68 -1.12
N MET A 60 2.81 -2.23 -0.83
CA MET A 60 2.96 -3.56 -0.26
C MET A 60 3.64 -3.50 1.10
N VAL A 61 3.00 -4.13 2.08
CA VAL A 61 3.46 -4.17 3.47
C VAL A 61 3.50 -5.63 3.93
N GLU A 62 4.64 -6.08 4.43
CA GLU A 62 4.73 -7.35 5.16
C GLU A 62 4.10 -7.15 6.53
N ILE A 63 3.18 -8.03 6.91
CA ILE A 63 2.67 -8.13 8.27
C ILE A 63 2.97 -9.51 8.85
N ILE A 64 3.10 -9.58 10.17
CA ILE A 64 3.23 -10.84 10.89
C ILE A 64 1.92 -11.11 11.62
N ASP A 65 1.28 -12.23 11.32
CA ASP A 65 0.13 -12.76 12.04
C ASP A 65 0.36 -14.22 12.41
N ASN A 66 0.24 -14.57 13.69
CA ASN A 66 0.47 -15.92 14.20
C ASN A 66 1.79 -16.56 13.70
N ASN A 67 2.88 -15.80 13.72
CA ASN A 67 4.21 -16.16 13.19
C ASN A 67 4.28 -16.41 11.67
N ASN A 68 3.20 -16.19 10.93
CA ASN A 68 3.18 -16.25 9.48
C ASN A 68 3.45 -14.86 8.89
N LYS A 69 4.35 -14.82 7.91
CA LYS A 69 4.54 -13.64 7.07
C LYS A 69 3.42 -13.58 6.04
N ILE A 70 2.75 -12.44 5.97
CA ILE A 70 1.69 -12.15 5.01
C ILE A 70 2.06 -10.89 4.26
N LEU A 71 2.01 -10.94 2.93
CA LEU A 71 2.16 -9.78 2.07
C LEU A 71 0.79 -9.12 1.88
N LEU A 72 0.59 -7.95 2.48
CA LEU A 72 -0.61 -7.16 2.28
C LEU A 72 -0.39 -6.16 1.15
N ILE A 73 -1.25 -6.19 0.13
CA ILE A 73 -1.12 -5.40 -1.10
C ILE A 73 -2.31 -4.47 -1.24
N ALA A 74 -2.09 -3.19 -0.97
CA ALA A 74 -3.08 -2.15 -1.21
C ALA A 74 -2.92 -1.59 -2.63
N ILE A 75 -3.96 -1.75 -3.46
CA ILE A 75 -3.95 -1.32 -4.86
C ILE A 75 -5.04 -0.29 -5.19
N TYR A 76 -4.73 0.56 -6.17
CA TYR A 76 -5.67 1.42 -6.87
C TYR A 76 -5.44 1.30 -8.39
N ALA A 77 -6.17 0.39 -9.03
CA ALA A 77 -6.05 0.13 -10.45
C ALA A 77 -6.48 1.37 -11.29
N PRO A 78 -5.85 1.61 -12.45
CA PRO A 78 -6.27 2.68 -13.35
C PRO A 78 -7.59 2.33 -14.06
N ASN A 79 -8.37 3.34 -14.45
CA ASN A 79 -9.55 3.11 -15.29
C ASN A 79 -9.15 2.59 -16.68
N ASP A 80 -8.05 3.09 -17.21
CA ASP A 80 -7.50 2.72 -18.53
C ASP A 80 -6.18 1.96 -18.39
N ASN A 81 -5.82 1.17 -19.39
CA ASN A 81 -4.55 0.41 -19.45
C ASN A 81 -4.31 -0.50 -18.22
N GLN A 82 -5.35 -1.20 -17.78
CA GLN A 82 -5.29 -2.10 -16.63
C GLN A 82 -4.35 -3.29 -16.84
N GLU A 83 -4.21 -3.79 -18.08
CA GLU A 83 -3.36 -4.94 -18.39
C GLU A 83 -1.90 -4.68 -18.00
N ASP A 84 -1.34 -3.53 -18.40
CA ASP A 84 0.03 -3.15 -18.05
C ASP A 84 0.21 -3.00 -16.53
N PHE A 85 -0.79 -2.48 -15.83
CA PHE A 85 -0.78 -2.35 -14.37
C PHE A 85 -0.74 -3.73 -13.70
N TYR A 86 -1.63 -4.64 -14.08
CA TYR A 86 -1.69 -5.98 -13.50
C TYR A 86 -0.47 -6.82 -13.87
N ARG A 87 0.09 -6.67 -15.07
CA ARG A 87 1.36 -7.33 -15.46
C ARG A 87 2.51 -6.90 -14.55
N LYS A 88 2.64 -5.61 -14.28
CA LYS A 88 3.67 -5.08 -13.36
C LYS A 88 3.43 -5.54 -11.92
N LEU A 89 2.19 -5.50 -11.46
CA LEU A 89 1.80 -5.98 -10.13
C LEU A 89 2.17 -7.46 -9.94
N HIS A 90 1.79 -8.31 -10.89
CA HIS A 90 2.09 -9.73 -10.88
C HIS A 90 3.61 -9.98 -10.85
N ALA A 91 4.38 -9.26 -11.68
CA ALA A 91 5.85 -9.38 -11.67
C ALA A 91 6.46 -9.03 -10.30
N GLN A 92 5.93 -8.01 -9.60
CA GLN A 92 6.38 -7.69 -8.24
C GLN A 92 5.98 -8.77 -7.23
N ILE A 93 4.77 -9.32 -7.31
CA ILE A 93 4.31 -10.41 -6.43
C ILE A 93 5.22 -11.63 -6.55
N ILE A 94 5.50 -12.08 -7.78
CA ILE A 94 6.38 -13.22 -8.04
C ILE A 94 7.80 -12.95 -7.54
N LYS A 95 8.32 -11.72 -7.71
CA LYS A 95 9.65 -11.34 -7.22
C LYS A 95 9.76 -11.42 -5.71
N LEU A 96 8.69 -11.09 -4.98
CA LEU A 96 8.69 -11.06 -3.52
C LEU A 96 8.51 -12.45 -2.89
N ASP A 97 7.94 -13.40 -3.63
CA ASP A 97 7.85 -14.83 -3.27
C ASP A 97 7.21 -15.11 -1.88
N TYR A 98 6.13 -14.40 -1.56
CA TYR A 98 5.35 -14.66 -0.35
C TYR A 98 4.31 -15.75 -0.61
N THR A 99 4.21 -16.70 0.33
CA THR A 99 3.19 -17.77 0.28
C THR A 99 1.79 -17.26 0.66
N ASN A 100 1.70 -16.32 1.60
CA ASN A 100 0.43 -15.73 2.05
C ASN A 100 0.32 -14.30 1.53
N ILE A 101 -0.74 -14.01 0.78
CA ILE A 101 -0.98 -12.71 0.16
C ILE A 101 -2.42 -12.28 0.47
N LEU A 102 -2.59 -11.01 0.86
CA LEU A 102 -3.87 -10.35 1.12
C LEU A 102 -4.03 -9.06 0.32
#